data_AF-A0A959YF97-F1
#
_entry.id   AF-A0A959YF97-F1
#
_cell.length_a   1.000
_cell.length_b   1.000
_cell.length_c   1.000
_cell.angle_alpha   90.00
_cell.angle_beta   90.00
_cell.angle_gamma   90.00
#
_symmetry.space_group_name_H-M   'P 1'
#
loop_
_entity.id
_entity.type
_entity.pdbx_description
1 polymer ?
#
loop_
_entity_poly.entity_id
_entity_poly.type
_entity_poly.pdbx_seq_one_letter_code
_entity_poly.pdbx_strand_id
1 'polypeptide(L)'
;YEKELAYQQEIDRIANALALGRIAEMSVQGGNLIILFPDSGNAPRRAELELMRPSDRRADSRFTMEPSDQRNWQLDISNMMKGHYKARLFWTRSDTEYVHLQEIYLP
;
A
#
# COMPACT_ATOMS: atom_id res chain seq x y z
N TYR A 1 -24.18 18.43 -7.72
CA TYR A 1 -22.93 19.09 -7.30
C TYR A 1 -22.76 18.78 -5.81
N GLU A 2 -22.56 17.49 -5.48
CA GLU A 2 -22.59 16.97 -4.10
C GLU A 2 -21.39 16.06 -3.81
N LYS A 3 -20.33 16.15 -4.63
CA LYS A 3 -19.17 15.24 -4.57
C LYS A 3 -17.95 15.82 -3.85
N GLU A 4 -17.98 17.09 -3.45
CA GLU A 4 -16.80 17.77 -2.90
C GLU A 4 -16.72 17.75 -1.36
N LEU A 5 -17.80 17.40 -0.64
CA LEU A 5 -17.82 17.52 0.84
C LEU A 5 -17.42 16.24 1.59
N ALA A 6 -17.37 15.08 0.93
CA ALA A 6 -16.93 13.83 1.57
C ALA A 6 -15.39 13.68 1.63
N TYR A 7 -14.67 14.40 0.77
CA TYR A 7 -13.21 14.34 0.68
C TYR A 7 -12.50 14.94 1.90
N GLN A 8 -13.11 15.93 2.57
CA GLN A 8 -12.42 16.70 3.61
C GLN A 8 -12.35 15.97 4.96
N GLN A 9 -13.27 15.04 5.26
CA GLN A 9 -13.26 14.26 6.51
C GLN A 9 -12.33 13.05 6.46
N GLU A 10 -11.92 12.62 5.26
CA GLU A 10 -11.01 11.49 5.07
C GLU A 10 -9.54 11.92 5.20
N ILE A 11 -9.24 13.18 4.87
CA ILE A 11 -7.92 13.80 5.07
C ILE A 11 -7.53 13.82 6.56
N ASP A 12 -8.46 14.04 7.48
CA ASP A 12 -8.17 14.09 8.92
C ASP A 12 -7.82 12.72 9.53
N ARG A 13 -8.28 11.61 8.93
CA ARG A 13 -7.85 10.26 9.35
C ARG A 13 -6.48 9.89 8.79
N ILE A 14 -6.18 10.36 7.57
CA ILE A 14 -4.85 10.23 6.95
C ILE A 14 -3.81 11.06 7.72
N ALA A 15 -4.19 12.26 8.19
CA ALA A 15 -3.32 13.14 8.99
C ALA A 15 -2.94 12.54 10.36
N ASN A 16 -3.77 11.68 10.95
CA ASN A 16 -3.45 11.01 12.21
C ASN A 16 -2.48 9.82 12.03
N ALA A 17 -2.42 9.20 10.83
CA ALA A 17 -1.43 8.16 10.52
C ALA A 17 -0.02 8.73 10.28
N LEU A 18 0.08 10.03 9.90
CA LEU A 18 1.33 10.78 9.67
C LEU A 18 2.17 11.03 10.94
N ALA A 19 1.69 10.68 12.13
CA ALA A 19 2.30 11.08 13.41
C ALA A 19 3.61 10.33 13.81
N LEU A 20 4.11 9.36 13.03
CA LEU A 20 5.27 8.55 13.45
C LEU A 20 6.44 8.43 12.46
N GLY A 21 6.39 9.08 11.29
CA GLY A 21 7.58 9.23 10.42
C GLY A 21 8.24 7.93 9.92
N ARG A 22 7.51 6.80 9.93
CA ARG A 22 8.03 5.47 9.55
C ARG A 22 7.00 4.68 8.74
N ILE A 23 6.46 5.30 7.71
CA ILE A 23 5.43 4.70 6.85
C ILE A 23 6.11 4.17 5.58
N ALA A 24 5.68 3.01 5.09
CA ALA A 24 6.09 2.52 3.77
C ALA A 24 5.31 3.26 2.69
N GLU A 25 5.99 3.77 1.67
CA GLU A 25 5.36 4.51 0.57
C GLU A 25 4.95 3.54 -0.54
N MET A 26 3.75 3.72 -1.10
CA MET A 26 3.28 2.92 -2.23
C MET A 26 2.95 3.82 -3.42
N SER A 27 3.51 3.53 -4.59
CA SER A 27 3.30 4.31 -5.81
C SER A 27 3.14 3.42 -7.04
N VAL A 28 2.27 3.82 -7.98
CA VAL A 28 2.05 3.09 -9.24
C VAL A 28 2.84 3.76 -10.34
N GLN A 29 3.74 3.00 -10.99
CA GLN A 29 4.63 3.50 -12.05
C GLN A 29 4.76 2.46 -13.15
N GLY A 30 4.37 2.82 -14.38
CA GLY A 30 4.61 1.99 -15.57
C GLY A 30 4.06 0.56 -15.49
N GLY A 31 2.85 0.37 -14.96
CA GLY A 31 2.24 -0.95 -14.78
C GLY A 31 2.77 -1.74 -13.57
N ASN A 32 3.59 -1.11 -12.73
CA ASN A 32 4.10 -1.70 -11.50
C ASN A 32 3.61 -0.93 -10.27
N LEU A 33 3.36 -1.65 -9.19
CA LEU A 33 3.22 -1.09 -7.86
C LEU A 33 4.58 -1.19 -7.15
N ILE A 34 5.11 -0.03 -6.77
CA ILE A 34 6.38 0.12 -6.07
C ILE A 34 6.10 0.44 -4.61
N ILE A 35 6.60 -0.40 -3.72
CA ILE A 35 6.53 -0.24 -2.27
C ILE A 35 7.94 0.09 -1.77
N LEU A 36 8.11 1.24 -1.12
CA LEU A 36 9.38 1.68 -0.56
C LEU A 36 9.31 1.67 0.96
N PHE A 37 10.16 0.88 1.60
CA PHE A 37 10.23 0.78 3.05
C PHE A 37 11.16 1.87 3.65
N PRO A 38 10.81 2.46 4.81
CA PRO A 38 11.50 3.62 5.37
C PRO A 38 12.97 3.35 5.77
N ASP A 39 13.80 4.40 5.71
CA ASP A 39 15.27 4.32 5.87
C ASP A 39 15.74 4.32 7.32
N SER A 40 15.30 3.33 8.10
CA SER A 40 15.66 3.25 9.52
C SER A 40 16.52 2.03 9.85
N GLY A 41 17.18 1.42 8.87
CA GLY A 41 18.04 0.24 9.03
C GLY A 41 17.63 -0.91 8.09
N ASN A 42 17.43 -2.11 8.64
CA ASN A 42 17.21 -3.35 7.87
C ASN A 42 15.93 -3.36 7.00
N ALA A 43 16.01 -4.08 5.88
CA ALA A 43 14.87 -4.43 5.03
C ALA A 43 13.79 -5.23 5.81
N PRO A 44 12.52 -5.21 5.36
CA PRO A 44 11.47 -6.03 5.96
C PRO A 44 11.80 -7.53 5.83
N ARG A 45 11.59 -8.29 6.90
CA ARG A 45 11.78 -9.75 6.89
C ARG A 45 10.69 -10.44 6.07
N ARG A 46 9.46 -9.92 6.16
CA ARG A 46 8.29 -10.39 5.42
C ARG A 46 7.39 -9.19 5.13
N ALA A 47 6.73 -9.22 3.98
CA ALA A 47 5.66 -8.29 3.66
C ALA A 47 4.52 -9.01 2.95
N GLU A 48 3.30 -8.58 3.23
CA GLU A 48 2.08 -9.06 2.59
C GLU A 48 1.27 -7.84 2.15
N LEU A 49 0.95 -7.76 0.87
CA LEU A 49 0.12 -6.72 0.31
C LEU A 49 -1.22 -7.33 -0.10
N GLU A 50 -2.30 -6.72 0.35
CA GLU A 50 -3.64 -6.99 -0.15
C GLU A 50 -4.18 -5.77 -0.89
N LEU A 51 -4.59 -5.99 -2.13
CA LEU A 51 -5.28 -5.01 -2.96
C LEU A 51 -6.75 -5.39 -3.01
N MET A 52 -7.60 -4.57 -2.39
CA MET A 52 -9.04 -4.81 -2.33
C MET A 52 -9.77 -3.82 -3.22
N ARG A 53 -10.58 -4.30 -4.18
CA ARG A 53 -11.33 -3.43 -5.08
C ARG A 53 -12.73 -3.19 -4.50
N PRO A 54 -13.09 -1.95 -4.11
CA PRO A 54 -14.39 -1.67 -3.49
C PRO A 54 -15.58 -2.03 -4.39
N SER A 55 -15.41 -1.90 -5.70
CA SER A 55 -16.46 -2.14 -6.69
C SER A 55 -16.66 -3.62 -7.05
N ASP A 56 -15.65 -4.48 -6.83
CA ASP A 56 -15.73 -5.91 -7.16
C ASP A 56 -14.69 -6.72 -6.38
N ARG A 57 -15.15 -7.42 -5.34
CA ARG A 57 -14.30 -8.24 -4.47
C ARG A 57 -13.66 -9.43 -5.19
N ARG A 58 -14.14 -9.81 -6.38
CA ARG A 58 -13.50 -10.88 -7.18
C ARG A 58 -12.15 -10.44 -7.75
N ALA A 59 -11.90 -9.14 -7.81
CA ALA A 59 -10.64 -8.56 -8.26
C ALA A 59 -9.65 -8.33 -7.11
N ASP A 60 -9.98 -8.78 -5.88
CA ASP A 60 -9.08 -8.69 -4.75
C ASP A 60 -7.84 -9.57 -5.02
N SER A 61 -6.65 -9.03 -4.74
CA SER A 61 -5.38 -9.73 -4.98
C SER A 61 -4.50 -9.65 -3.75
N ARG A 62 -3.75 -10.72 -3.51
CA ARG A 62 -2.82 -10.81 -2.39
C ARG A 62 -1.44 -11.19 -2.90
N PHE A 63 -0.45 -10.46 -2.44
CA PHE A 63 0.95 -10.66 -2.77
C PHE A 63 1.74 -10.87 -1.49
N THR A 64 2.73 -11.75 -1.55
CA THR A 64 3.65 -11.98 -0.44
C THR A 64 5.05 -11.76 -0.95
N MET A 65 5.82 -10.97 -0.20
CA MET A 65 7.21 -10.72 -0.48
C MET A 65 8.04 -11.84 0.13
N GLU A 66 8.87 -12.47 -0.69
CA GLU A 66 9.93 -13.34 -0.19
C GLU A 66 10.96 -12.52 0.61
N PRO A 67 11.63 -13.11 1.62
CA PRO A 67 12.67 -12.41 2.37
C PRO A 67 13.74 -11.84 1.43
N SER A 68 13.99 -10.54 1.55
CA SER A 68 14.93 -9.83 0.69
C SER A 68 15.67 -8.76 1.48
N ASP A 69 16.92 -8.50 1.12
CA ASP A 69 17.70 -7.36 1.62
C ASP A 69 17.34 -6.06 0.90
N GLN A 70 16.44 -6.12 -0.08
CA GLN A 70 15.96 -4.96 -0.81
C GLN A 70 14.91 -4.17 -0.02
N ARG A 71 15.04 -2.85 -0.07
CA ARG A 71 14.11 -1.90 0.55
C ARG A 71 12.99 -1.48 -0.37
N ASN A 72 13.00 -1.95 -1.61
CA ASN A 72 11.91 -1.81 -2.56
C ASN A 72 11.29 -3.17 -2.83
N TRP A 73 9.97 -3.18 -2.93
CA TRP A 73 9.23 -4.32 -3.44
C TRP A 73 8.42 -3.86 -4.65
N GLN A 74 8.70 -4.48 -5.79
CA GLN A 74 8.03 -4.20 -7.05
C GLN A 74 7.09 -5.35 -7.39
N LEU A 75 5.85 -4.99 -7.70
CA LEU A 75 4.81 -5.92 -8.12
C LEU A 75 4.31 -5.52 -9.51
N ASP A 76 4.33 -6.48 -10.45
CA ASP A 76 3.67 -6.29 -11.75
C ASP A 76 2.16 -6.36 -11.55
N ILE A 77 1.48 -5.26 -11.84
CA ILE A 77 0.03 -5.10 -11.75
C ILE A 77 -0.60 -4.91 -13.12
N SER A 78 0.15 -5.12 -14.21
CA SER A 78 -0.31 -4.89 -15.59
C SER A 78 -1.50 -5.76 -15.98
N ASN A 79 -1.62 -6.93 -15.35
CA ASN A 79 -2.72 -7.87 -15.58
C ASN A 79 -3.93 -7.64 -14.65
N MET A 80 -3.86 -6.67 -13.73
CA MET A 80 -4.96 -6.36 -12.83
C MET A 80 -6.01 -5.49 -13.51
N MET A 81 -7.25 -5.58 -13.02
CA MET A 81 -8.31 -4.70 -13.50
C MET A 81 -8.02 -3.25 -13.10
N LYS A 82 -8.30 -2.33 -14.01
CA LYS A 82 -8.12 -0.89 -13.77
C LYS A 82 -9.14 -0.37 -12.75
N GLY A 83 -8.76 0.67 -12.02
CA GLY A 83 -9.64 1.38 -11.10
C GLY A 83 -9.08 1.57 -9.69
N HIS A 84 -9.98 1.87 -8.74
CA HIS A 84 -9.63 2.15 -7.35
C HIS A 84 -9.46 0.87 -6.54
N TYR A 85 -8.38 0.84 -5.76
CA TYR A 85 -8.07 -0.24 -4.82
C TYR A 85 -7.69 0.35 -3.47
N LYS A 86 -8.11 -0.36 -2.42
CA LYS A 86 -7.60 -0.18 -1.06
C LYS A 86 -6.42 -1.12 -0.88
N ALA A 87 -5.22 -0.57 -0.80
CA ALA A 87 -3.99 -1.29 -0.53
C ALA A 87 -3.77 -1.40 0.97
N ARG A 88 -3.65 -2.63 1.47
CA ARG A 88 -3.30 -2.96 2.84
C ARG A 88 -1.98 -3.69 2.85
N LEU A 89 -0.95 -3.04 3.37
CA LEU A 89 0.40 -3.58 3.47
C LEU A 89 0.66 -3.96 4.92
N PHE A 90 0.90 -5.24 5.16
CA PHE A 90 1.49 -5.77 6.38
C PHE A 90 2.96 -6.01 6.15
N TRP A 91 3.81 -5.62 7.08
CA TRP A 91 5.22 -5.97 7.01
C TRP A 91 5.81 -6.12 8.39
N THR A 92 6.81 -6.97 8.49
CA THR A 92 7.50 -7.24 9.75
C THR A 92 8.95 -6.83 9.63
N ARG A 93 9.45 -6.20 10.69
CA ARG A 93 10.86 -5.84 10.81
C ARG A 93 11.35 -6.18 12.19
N SER A 94 12.37 -7.04 12.23
CA SER A 94 12.82 -7.69 13.46
C SER A 94 11.64 -8.39 14.13
N ASP A 95 11.13 -7.86 15.25
CA ASP A 95 9.99 -8.38 16.00
C ASP A 95 8.80 -7.40 16.06
N THR A 96 8.85 -6.31 15.27
CA THR A 96 7.75 -5.36 15.18
C THR A 96 6.98 -5.55 13.89
N GLU A 97 5.66 -5.68 14.02
CA GLU A 97 4.72 -5.73 12.92
C GLU A 97 4.18 -4.33 12.64
N TYR A 98 4.05 -4.01 11.36
CA TYR A 98 3.54 -2.74 10.88
C TYR A 98 2.41 -2.98 9.88
N VAL A 99 1.40 -2.12 9.93
CA VAL A 99 0.31 -2.08 8.96
C VAL A 99 0.21 -0.69 8.36
N HIS A 100 0.08 -0.64 7.04
CA HIS A 100 -0.16 0.59 6.30
C HIS A 100 -1.36 0.41 5.37
N LEU A 101 -2.20 1.44 5.29
CA LEU A 101 -3.40 1.48 4.46
C LEU A 101 -3.30 2.68 3.54
N GLN A 102 -3.50 2.47 2.24
CA GLN A 102 -3.48 3.53 1.25
C GLN A 102 -4.48 3.24 0.13
N GLU A 103 -5.11 4.27 -0.40
CA GLU A 103 -5.88 4.14 -1.63
C GLU A 103 -4.96 4.34 -2.84
N ILE A 104 -5.05 3.44 -3.82
CA ILE A 104 -4.28 3.51 -5.05
C ILE A 104 -5.21 3.35 -6.26
N TYR A 105 -4.82 3.98 -7.36
CA TYR A 105 -5.51 3.85 -8.64
C TYR A 105 -4.61 3.10 -9.62
N LEU A 106 -5.14 2.03 -10.21
CA LEU A 106 -4.43 1.26 -11.24
C LEU A 106 -4.85 1.77 -12.64
N PRO A 107 -3.89 2.25 -13.47
CA PRO A 107 -4.16 2.95 -14.72
C PRO A 107 -4.48 2.07 -15.93
#